data_AF-A0A528BFF6-F1
#
_entry.id   AF-A0A528BFF6-F1
#
_cell.length_a   1.000
_cell.length_b   1.000
_cell.length_c   1.000
_cell.angle_alpha   90.00
_cell.angle_beta   90.00
_cell.angle_gamma   90.00
#
_symmetry.space_group_name_H-M   'P 1'
#
loop_
_entity.id
_entity.type
_entity.pdbx_description
1 polymer ?
#
loop_
_entity_poly.entity_id
_entity_poly.type
_entity_poly.pdbx_seq_one_letter_code
_entity_poly.pdbx_strand_id
1 'polypeptide(L)'
;AQHNEVSTAIGVEMTRLEELLAAFKGARPSTAVVAEIEAAVLGLRHNLNALDDLVAARLTVVARKEELLRRLSATTIAGQRLVAPGILVMNSRLAQWRAAAADASLAPDRSAAIMADLVQAIAAYIPQQRAHQEMSAVNDALVRTADAPTPGDLALALFPLRRSLAALETISAEVDVKLQVRFRQRVDEFKALIDGEKSIPKARQDELAVLAQGEKLLGEN
;
A
#
# COMPACT_ATOMS: atom_id res chain seq x y z
N ALA A 1 11.40 6.96 19.61
CA ALA A 1 11.61 7.75 20.84
C ALA A 1 10.65 7.26 21.92
N GLN A 2 9.34 7.50 21.79
CA GLN A 2 8.34 7.11 22.79
C GLN A 2 8.33 5.60 23.16
N HIS A 3 8.43 4.68 22.20
CA HIS A 3 8.48 3.23 22.49
C HIS A 3 9.67 2.86 23.39
N ASN A 4 10.88 3.32 23.06
CA ASN A 4 12.07 3.08 23.89
C ASN A 4 11.95 3.67 25.30
N GLU A 5 11.34 4.86 25.43
CA GLU A 5 11.10 5.50 26.73
C GLU A 5 10.16 4.65 27.60
N VAL A 6 9.04 4.20 27.03
CA VAL A 6 8.07 3.34 27.72
C VAL A 6 8.68 1.98 28.07
N SER A 7 9.40 1.33 27.14
CA SER A 7 10.10 0.07 27.36
C SER A 7 11.12 0.18 28.51
N THR A 8 11.90 1.27 28.54
CA THR A 8 12.86 1.54 29.63
C THR A 8 12.14 1.72 30.97
N ALA A 9 11.04 2.48 31.00
CA ALA A 9 10.27 2.69 32.23
C ALA A 9 9.66 1.38 32.76
N ILE A 10 9.11 0.52 31.88
CA ILE A 10 8.62 -0.81 32.24
C ILE A 10 9.75 -1.67 32.80
N GLY A 11 10.94 -1.65 32.19
CA GLY A 11 12.11 -2.37 32.69
C GLY A 11 12.54 -1.95 34.10
N VAL A 12 12.47 -0.65 34.41
CA VAL A 12 12.74 -0.11 35.76
C VAL A 12 11.71 -0.62 36.77
N GLU A 13 10.41 -0.54 36.46
CA GLU A 13 9.37 -1.04 37.36
C GLU A 13 9.44 -2.56 37.57
N MET A 14 9.84 -3.33 36.55
CA MET A 14 10.06 -4.78 36.69
C MET A 14 11.24 -5.11 37.60
N THR A 15 12.31 -4.32 37.53
CA THR A 15 13.47 -4.48 38.43
C THR A 15 13.05 -4.19 39.86
N ARG A 16 12.29 -3.10 40.07
CA ARG A 16 11.73 -2.75 41.38
C ARG A 16 10.81 -3.84 41.94
N LEU A 17 10.02 -4.49 41.10
CA LEU A 17 9.17 -5.62 41.50
C LEU A 17 9.99 -6.84 41.96
N GLU A 18 11.10 -7.16 41.28
CA GLU A 18 12.02 -8.21 41.76
C GLU A 18 12.68 -7.87 43.09
N GLU A 19 13.08 -6.61 43.29
CA GLU A 19 13.65 -6.15 44.56
C GLU A 19 12.64 -6.29 45.71
N LEU A 20 11.37 -5.90 45.47
CA LEU A 20 10.29 -6.07 46.45
C LEU A 20 10.02 -7.56 46.74
N LEU A 21 10.05 -8.42 45.73
CA LEU A 21 9.92 -9.87 45.91
C LEU A 21 11.09 -10.46 46.70
N ALA A 22 12.32 -9.99 46.45
CA ALA A 22 13.50 -10.40 47.21
C ALA A 22 13.40 -9.96 48.69
N ALA A 23 12.94 -8.75 48.94
CA ALA A 23 12.68 -8.25 50.30
C ALA A 23 11.58 -9.07 51.00
N PHE A 24 10.49 -9.40 50.28
CA PHE A 24 9.41 -10.24 50.79
C PHE A 24 9.90 -11.62 51.21
N LYS A 25 10.77 -12.28 50.42
CA LYS A 25 11.41 -13.55 50.80
C LYS A 25 12.21 -13.44 52.10
N GLY A 26 12.93 -12.33 52.28
CA GLY A 26 13.70 -12.06 53.49
C GLY A 26 12.86 -11.99 54.76
N ALA A 27 11.57 -11.64 54.65
CA ALA A 27 10.62 -11.56 55.76
C ALA A 27 10.05 -12.92 56.22
N ARG A 28 10.54 -14.04 55.66
CA ARG A 28 10.10 -15.43 55.96
C ARG A 28 8.58 -15.69 55.84
N PRO A 29 7.92 -15.29 54.74
CA PRO A 29 6.56 -15.71 54.42
C PRO A 29 6.48 -17.22 54.12
N SER A 30 5.28 -17.77 54.03
CA SER A 30 5.09 -19.18 53.67
C SER A 30 5.64 -19.49 52.28
N THR A 31 6.33 -20.62 52.14
CA THR A 31 7.01 -21.02 50.89
C THR A 31 6.06 -21.15 49.69
N ALA A 32 4.82 -21.57 49.92
CA ALA A 32 3.80 -21.69 48.86
C ALA A 32 3.45 -20.32 48.24
N VAL A 33 3.18 -19.32 49.07
CA VAL A 33 2.86 -17.95 48.63
C VAL A 33 4.04 -17.32 47.89
N VAL A 34 5.27 -17.56 48.33
CA VAL A 34 6.47 -17.08 47.61
C VAL A 34 6.56 -17.68 46.22
N ALA A 35 6.37 -19.00 46.10
CA ALA A 35 6.46 -19.70 44.82
C ALA A 35 5.39 -19.22 43.81
N GLU A 36 4.16 -18.97 44.28
CA GLU A 36 3.09 -18.42 43.44
C GLU A 36 3.43 -17.01 42.93
N ILE A 37 3.92 -16.12 43.80
CA ILE A 37 4.31 -14.75 43.41
C ILE A 37 5.52 -14.78 42.47
N GLU A 38 6.51 -15.63 42.72
CA GLU A 38 7.65 -15.82 41.81
C GLU A 38 7.20 -16.24 40.41
N ALA A 39 6.32 -17.23 40.33
CA ALA A 39 5.79 -17.70 39.05
C ALA A 39 5.04 -16.58 38.32
N ALA A 40 4.23 -15.79 39.03
CA ALA A 40 3.51 -14.65 38.46
C ALA A 40 4.46 -13.54 37.98
N VAL A 41 5.49 -13.18 38.75
CA VAL A 41 6.49 -12.17 38.37
C VAL A 41 7.33 -12.62 37.18
N LEU A 42 7.68 -13.90 37.10
CA LEU A 42 8.36 -14.47 35.93
C LEU A 42 7.47 -14.44 34.68
N GLY A 43 6.19 -14.83 34.81
CA GLY A 43 5.21 -14.77 33.73
C GLY A 43 5.02 -13.34 33.20
N LEU A 44 4.81 -12.37 34.10
CA LEU A 44 4.68 -10.96 33.74
C LEU A 44 5.92 -10.44 32.98
N ARG A 45 7.12 -10.78 33.45
CA ARG A 45 8.38 -10.38 32.81
C ARG A 45 8.51 -10.95 31.40
N HIS A 46 8.10 -12.20 31.20
CA HIS A 46 8.09 -12.84 29.89
C HIS A 46 7.09 -12.15 28.95
N ASN A 47 5.87 -11.91 29.43
CA ASN A 47 4.80 -11.28 28.65
C ASN A 47 5.17 -9.84 28.24
N LEU A 48 5.75 -9.05 29.15
CA LEU A 48 6.15 -7.67 28.86
C LEU A 48 7.29 -7.61 27.84
N ASN A 49 8.28 -8.51 27.93
CA ASN A 49 9.35 -8.60 26.92
C ASN A 49 8.78 -9.00 25.55
N ALA A 50 7.88 -9.98 25.51
CA ALA A 50 7.24 -10.40 24.27
C ALA A 50 6.38 -9.27 23.65
N LEU A 51 5.69 -8.49 24.48
CA LEU A 51 4.96 -7.29 24.01
C LEU A 51 5.90 -6.21 23.48
N ASP A 52 7.05 -5.99 24.12
CA ASP A 52 8.06 -5.03 23.66
C ASP A 52 8.59 -5.40 22.26
N ASP A 53 8.93 -6.68 22.07
CA ASP A 53 9.36 -7.23 20.78
C ASP A 53 8.28 -7.07 19.70
N LEU A 54 7.01 -7.30 20.05
CA LEU A 54 5.89 -7.10 19.12
C LEU A 54 5.67 -5.63 18.75
N VAL A 55 5.84 -4.70 19.68
CA VAL A 55 5.75 -3.27 19.38
C VAL A 55 6.88 -2.87 18.43
N ALA A 56 8.12 -3.33 18.67
CA ALA A 56 9.24 -3.10 17.77
C ALA A 56 9.00 -3.68 16.36
N ALA A 57 8.46 -4.90 16.28
CA ALA A 57 8.07 -5.53 15.01
C ALA A 57 6.98 -4.71 14.30
N ARG A 58 5.95 -4.25 15.04
CA ARG A 58 4.87 -3.42 14.49
C ARG A 58 5.40 -2.11 13.93
N LEU A 59 6.28 -1.42 14.64
CA LEU A 59 6.89 -0.16 14.17
C LEU A 59 7.67 -0.37 12.87
N THR A 60 8.40 -1.49 12.75
CA THR A 60 9.12 -1.86 11.51
C THR A 60 8.16 -2.07 10.35
N VAL A 61 7.05 -2.79 10.58
CA VAL A 61 6.03 -3.03 9.55
C VAL A 61 5.34 -1.73 9.13
N VAL A 62 5.00 -0.84 10.07
CA VAL A 62 4.40 0.47 9.79
C VAL A 62 5.33 1.33 8.94
N ALA A 63 6.60 1.45 9.31
CA ALA A 63 7.58 2.22 8.53
C ALA A 63 7.73 1.67 7.10
N ARG A 64 7.75 0.35 6.95
CA ARG A 64 7.76 -0.31 5.64
C ARG A 64 6.48 0.00 4.85
N LYS A 65 5.31 -0.03 5.47
CA LYS A 65 4.02 0.28 4.84
C LYS A 65 3.99 1.73 4.32
N GLU A 66 4.47 2.68 5.13
CA GLU A 66 4.58 4.10 4.74
C GLU A 66 5.49 4.29 3.52
N GLU A 67 6.64 3.63 3.48
CA GLU A 67 7.53 3.64 2.32
C GLU A 67 6.83 3.10 1.06
N LEU A 68 6.11 1.99 1.18
CA LEU A 68 5.38 1.41 0.05
C LEU A 68 4.25 2.32 -0.45
N LEU A 69 3.53 3.00 0.45
CA LEU A 69 2.49 3.97 0.07
C LEU A 69 3.08 5.22 -0.59
N ARG A 70 4.25 5.70 -0.14
CA ARG A 70 4.97 6.78 -0.83
C ARG A 70 5.40 6.38 -2.23
N ARG A 71 5.93 5.15 -2.39
CA ARG A 71 6.28 4.59 -3.71
C ARG A 71 5.05 4.45 -4.62
N LEU A 72 3.93 3.97 -4.09
CA LEU A 72 2.66 3.90 -4.81
C LEU A 72 2.25 5.28 -5.34
N SER A 73 2.23 6.29 -4.49
CA SER A 73 1.89 7.66 -4.89
C SER A 73 2.79 8.17 -6.02
N ALA A 74 4.11 7.95 -5.90
CA ALA A 74 5.07 8.32 -6.94
C ALA A 74 4.82 7.59 -8.28
N THR A 75 4.58 6.27 -8.24
CA THR A 75 4.29 5.45 -9.43
C THR A 75 2.97 5.88 -10.08
N THR A 76 1.92 6.15 -9.30
CA THR A 76 0.63 6.64 -9.80
C THR A 76 0.77 8.00 -10.50
N ILE A 77 1.45 8.96 -9.86
CA ILE A 77 1.69 10.29 -10.44
C ILE A 77 2.51 10.18 -11.74
N ALA A 78 3.56 9.35 -11.74
CA ALA A 78 4.39 9.14 -12.93
C ALA A 78 3.60 8.49 -14.08
N GLY A 79 2.74 7.51 -13.78
CA GLY A 79 1.85 6.87 -14.73
C GLY A 79 0.82 7.83 -15.32
N GLN A 80 0.15 8.62 -14.49
CA GLN A 80 -0.82 9.63 -14.93
C GLN A 80 -0.17 10.70 -15.83
N ARG A 81 1.04 11.17 -15.46
CA ARG A 81 1.80 12.12 -16.29
C ARG A 81 2.18 11.56 -17.66
N LEU A 82 2.35 10.24 -17.77
CA LEU A 82 2.69 9.60 -19.04
C LEU A 82 1.54 9.65 -20.04
N VAL A 83 0.29 9.57 -19.56
CA VAL A 83 -0.92 9.55 -20.40
C VAL A 83 -1.63 10.90 -20.53
N ALA A 84 -1.31 11.87 -19.66
CA ALA A 84 -1.90 13.20 -19.68
C ALA A 84 -1.79 13.96 -21.03
N PRO A 85 -0.67 13.89 -21.78
CA PRO A 85 -0.56 14.57 -23.08
C PRO A 85 -1.60 14.13 -24.11
N GLY A 86 -2.08 12.89 -24.04
CA GLY A 86 -3.12 12.38 -24.94
C GLY A 86 -4.41 13.19 -24.90
N ILE A 87 -4.79 13.69 -23.71
CA ILE A 87 -5.97 14.55 -23.52
C ILE A 87 -5.80 15.87 -24.28
N LEU A 88 -4.60 16.47 -24.21
CA LEU A 88 -4.32 17.74 -24.90
C LEU A 88 -4.37 17.58 -26.42
N VAL A 89 -3.76 16.49 -26.93
CA VAL A 89 -3.81 16.17 -28.36
C VAL A 89 -5.26 15.97 -28.81
N MET A 90 -6.04 15.15 -28.09
CA MET A 90 -7.45 14.90 -28.43
C MET A 90 -8.28 16.19 -28.44
N ASN A 91 -8.14 17.03 -27.42
CA ASN A 91 -8.82 18.32 -27.34
C ASN A 91 -8.44 19.26 -28.50
N SER A 92 -7.17 19.28 -28.88
CA SER A 92 -6.70 20.09 -30.01
C SER A 92 -7.31 19.64 -31.35
N ARG A 93 -7.38 18.31 -31.58
CA ARG A 93 -7.94 17.74 -32.82
C ARG A 93 -9.43 17.92 -32.90
N LEU A 94 -10.13 17.82 -31.76
CA LEU A 94 -11.56 18.11 -31.69
C LEU A 94 -11.86 19.58 -32.00
N ALA A 95 -11.05 20.51 -31.50
CA ALA A 95 -11.19 21.93 -31.81
C ALA A 95 -10.95 22.22 -33.31
N GLN A 96 -9.91 21.62 -33.90
CA GLN A 96 -9.63 21.72 -35.34
C GLN A 96 -10.78 21.20 -36.19
N TRP A 97 -11.35 20.05 -35.83
CA TRP A 97 -12.52 19.50 -36.52
C TRP A 97 -13.74 20.40 -36.42
N ARG A 98 -14.04 20.96 -35.24
CA ARG A 98 -15.17 21.90 -35.08
C ARG A 98 -15.00 23.15 -35.95
N ALA A 99 -13.78 23.69 -36.02
CA ALA A 99 -13.48 24.83 -36.88
C ALA A 99 -13.67 24.49 -38.37
N ALA A 100 -13.18 23.33 -38.80
CA ALA A 100 -13.34 22.85 -40.17
C ALA A 100 -14.81 22.59 -40.55
N ALA A 101 -15.61 22.04 -39.64
CA ALA A 101 -17.03 21.77 -39.86
C ALA A 101 -17.86 23.06 -39.96
N ALA A 102 -17.41 24.15 -39.34
CA ALA A 102 -18.06 25.46 -39.42
C ALA A 102 -17.66 26.27 -40.67
N ASP A 103 -16.56 25.90 -41.35
CA ASP A 103 -16.06 26.59 -42.53
C ASP A 103 -16.61 25.95 -43.81
N ALA A 104 -17.70 26.51 -44.34
CA ALA A 104 -18.32 26.05 -45.59
C ALA A 104 -17.45 26.30 -46.84
N SER A 105 -16.37 27.08 -46.73
CA SER A 105 -15.43 27.36 -47.84
C SER A 105 -14.26 26.36 -47.90
N LEU A 106 -14.17 25.45 -46.92
CA LEU A 106 -13.07 24.52 -46.81
C LEU A 106 -13.10 23.49 -47.95
N ALA A 107 -11.95 23.28 -48.59
CA ALA A 107 -11.82 22.27 -49.63
C ALA A 107 -12.15 20.85 -49.11
N PRO A 108 -12.87 20.01 -49.88
CA PRO A 108 -13.26 18.66 -49.46
C PRO A 108 -12.09 17.80 -48.97
N ASP A 109 -10.95 17.82 -49.68
CA ASP A 109 -9.76 17.05 -49.31
C ASP A 109 -9.18 17.48 -47.95
N ARG A 110 -9.24 18.79 -47.65
CA ARG A 110 -8.76 19.34 -46.38
C ARG A 110 -9.69 18.96 -45.24
N SER A 111 -11.00 18.96 -45.47
CA SER A 111 -12.00 18.48 -44.51
C SER A 111 -11.79 16.99 -44.21
N ALA A 112 -11.60 16.17 -45.24
CA ALA A 112 -11.32 14.75 -45.11
C ALA A 112 -10.03 14.47 -44.32
N ALA A 113 -8.95 15.22 -44.57
CA ALA A 113 -7.70 15.09 -43.82
C ALA A 113 -7.88 15.42 -42.31
N ILE A 114 -8.60 16.50 -41.98
CA ILE A 114 -8.88 16.88 -40.58
C ILE A 114 -9.73 15.81 -39.87
N MET A 115 -10.71 15.23 -40.57
CA MET A 115 -11.51 14.13 -40.05
C MET A 115 -10.65 12.87 -39.81
N ALA A 116 -9.75 12.53 -40.75
CA ALA A 116 -8.83 11.41 -40.57
C ALA A 116 -7.90 11.61 -39.37
N ASP A 117 -7.33 12.82 -39.21
CA ASP A 117 -6.51 13.19 -38.06
C ASP A 117 -7.26 13.05 -36.72
N LEU A 118 -8.55 13.43 -36.68
CA LEU A 118 -9.40 13.27 -35.51
C LEU A 118 -9.62 11.78 -35.18
N VAL A 119 -9.95 10.96 -36.19
CA VAL A 119 -10.15 9.51 -35.99
C VAL A 119 -8.88 8.84 -35.45
N GLN A 120 -7.71 9.20 -35.99
CA GLN A 120 -6.42 8.69 -35.50
C GLN A 120 -6.16 9.13 -34.06
N ALA A 121 -6.45 10.39 -33.72
CA ALA A 121 -6.29 10.88 -32.35
C ALA A 121 -7.23 10.18 -31.35
N ILE A 122 -8.48 9.90 -31.74
CA ILE A 122 -9.42 9.11 -30.93
C ILE A 122 -8.86 7.70 -30.70
N ALA A 123 -8.43 7.02 -31.77
CA ALA A 123 -7.87 5.67 -31.69
C ALA A 123 -6.65 5.61 -30.75
N ALA A 124 -5.74 6.60 -30.83
CA ALA A 124 -4.57 6.68 -29.97
C ALA A 124 -4.90 7.07 -28.51
N TYR A 125 -6.01 7.76 -28.28
CA TYR A 125 -6.41 8.26 -26.97
C TYR A 125 -7.16 7.20 -26.13
N ILE A 126 -7.96 6.33 -26.75
CA ILE A 126 -8.76 5.32 -26.03
C ILE A 126 -7.91 4.44 -25.09
N PRO A 127 -6.77 3.84 -25.51
CA PRO A 127 -5.91 3.07 -24.62
C PRO A 127 -5.34 3.91 -23.47
N GLN A 128 -5.03 5.18 -23.71
CA GLN A 128 -4.50 6.10 -22.70
C GLN A 128 -5.56 6.44 -21.63
N GLN A 129 -6.81 6.64 -22.05
CA GLN A 129 -7.92 6.85 -21.12
C GLN A 129 -8.19 5.62 -20.26
N ARG A 130 -8.22 4.43 -20.87
CA ARG A 130 -8.36 3.16 -20.14
C ARG A 130 -7.22 2.96 -19.16
N ALA A 131 -5.98 3.24 -19.57
CA ALA A 131 -4.82 3.18 -18.69
C ALA A 131 -4.97 4.11 -17.48
N HIS A 132 -5.39 5.36 -17.70
CA HIS A 132 -5.61 6.31 -16.61
C HIS A 132 -6.63 5.79 -15.60
N GLN A 133 -7.75 5.22 -16.08
CA GLN A 133 -8.79 4.64 -15.22
C GLN A 133 -8.26 3.45 -14.42
N GLU A 134 -7.55 2.52 -15.07
CA GLU A 134 -7.01 1.34 -14.39
C GLU A 134 -5.87 1.70 -13.42
N MET A 135 -5.03 2.70 -13.72
CA MET A 135 -4.03 3.21 -12.78
C MET A 135 -4.66 3.78 -11.51
N SER A 136 -5.73 4.57 -11.65
CA SER A 136 -6.48 5.07 -10.50
C SER A 136 -7.14 3.93 -9.72
N ALA A 137 -7.72 2.94 -10.42
CA ALA A 137 -8.32 1.77 -9.78
C ALA A 137 -7.30 0.94 -8.98
N VAL A 138 -6.09 0.73 -9.53
CA VAL A 138 -4.98 0.06 -8.84
C VAL A 138 -4.54 0.86 -7.63
N ASN A 139 -4.37 2.19 -7.76
CA ASN A 139 -4.01 3.06 -6.65
C ASN A 139 -5.01 2.94 -5.49
N ASP A 140 -6.29 3.13 -5.77
CA ASP A 140 -7.34 3.11 -4.75
C ASP A 140 -7.49 1.71 -4.12
N ALA A 141 -7.33 0.65 -4.92
CA ALA A 141 -7.34 -0.72 -4.42
C ALA A 141 -6.13 -1.01 -3.51
N LEU A 142 -4.93 -0.54 -3.85
CA LEU A 142 -3.74 -0.71 -3.01
C LEU A 142 -3.82 0.11 -1.72
N VAL A 143 -4.36 1.32 -1.75
CA VAL A 143 -4.64 2.11 -0.54
C VAL A 143 -5.62 1.35 0.37
N ARG A 144 -6.75 0.88 -0.17
CA ARG A 144 -7.70 0.06 0.60
C ARG A 144 -7.08 -1.23 1.14
N THR A 145 -6.22 -1.88 0.36
CA THR A 145 -5.50 -3.10 0.75
C THR A 145 -4.58 -2.83 1.94
N ALA A 146 -3.89 -1.69 1.96
CA ALA A 146 -2.99 -1.29 3.05
C ALA A 146 -3.71 -1.11 4.39
N ASP A 147 -5.02 -0.87 4.36
CA ASP A 147 -5.87 -0.64 5.53
C ASP A 147 -6.91 -1.75 5.75
N ALA A 148 -6.81 -2.88 5.04
CA ALA A 148 -7.77 -3.98 5.12
C ALA A 148 -7.88 -4.50 6.57
N PRO A 149 -9.08 -4.53 7.19
CA PRO A 149 -9.20 -4.76 8.63
C PRO A 149 -8.93 -6.21 9.02
N THR A 150 -9.24 -7.18 8.15
CA THR A 150 -9.01 -8.61 8.40
C THR A 150 -8.21 -9.27 7.29
N PRO A 151 -7.61 -10.45 7.55
CA PRO A 151 -7.00 -11.27 6.50
C PRO A 151 -7.97 -11.67 5.38
N GLY A 152 -9.26 -11.84 5.72
CA GLY A 152 -10.32 -12.12 4.76
C GLY A 152 -10.57 -10.97 3.80
N ASP A 153 -10.71 -9.74 4.34
CA ASP A 153 -10.87 -8.53 3.54
C ASP A 153 -9.65 -8.27 2.64
N LEU A 154 -8.45 -8.55 3.17
CA LEU A 154 -7.22 -8.48 2.40
C LEU A 154 -7.25 -9.43 1.20
N ALA A 155 -7.65 -10.69 1.41
CA ALA A 155 -7.75 -11.67 0.34
C ALA A 155 -8.79 -11.28 -0.73
N LEU A 156 -9.94 -10.74 -0.30
CA LEU A 156 -10.99 -10.26 -1.21
C LEU A 156 -10.52 -9.06 -2.05
N ALA A 157 -9.72 -8.17 -1.49
CA ALA A 157 -9.19 -6.99 -2.19
C ALA A 157 -8.18 -7.35 -3.31
N LEU A 158 -7.49 -8.50 -3.21
CA LEU A 158 -6.47 -8.92 -4.18
C LEU A 158 -7.05 -9.25 -5.56
N PHE A 159 -8.27 -9.78 -5.62
CA PHE A 159 -8.88 -10.18 -6.89
C PHE A 159 -9.11 -9.00 -7.86
N PRO A 160 -9.85 -7.93 -7.47
CA PRO A 160 -10.03 -6.79 -8.36
C PRO A 160 -8.70 -6.07 -8.67
N LEU A 161 -7.75 -6.09 -7.74
CA LEU A 161 -6.41 -5.52 -7.93
C LEU A 161 -5.62 -6.23 -9.04
N ARG A 162 -5.57 -7.56 -9.02
CA ARG A 162 -4.92 -8.37 -10.07
C ARG A 162 -5.60 -8.23 -11.43
N ARG A 163 -6.94 -8.11 -11.43
CA ARG A 163 -7.71 -7.86 -12.67
C ARG A 163 -7.31 -6.52 -13.30
N SER A 164 -7.22 -5.45 -12.52
CA SER A 164 -6.80 -4.14 -13.02
C SER A 164 -5.33 -4.12 -13.46
N LEU A 165 -4.44 -4.85 -12.78
CA LEU A 165 -3.06 -5.03 -13.25
C LEU A 165 -3.01 -5.74 -14.62
N ALA A 166 -3.75 -6.84 -14.79
CA ALA A 166 -3.80 -7.56 -16.07
C ALA A 166 -4.38 -6.69 -17.20
N ALA A 167 -5.34 -5.81 -16.87
CA ALA A 167 -5.85 -4.82 -17.82
C ALA A 167 -4.75 -3.82 -18.24
N LEU A 168 -3.94 -3.33 -17.30
CA LEU A 168 -2.79 -2.47 -17.60
C LEU A 168 -1.72 -3.19 -18.44
N GLU A 169 -1.44 -4.46 -18.15
CA GLU A 169 -0.53 -5.28 -18.96
C GLU A 169 -1.04 -5.40 -20.41
N THR A 170 -2.35 -5.62 -20.59
CA THR A 170 -2.99 -5.67 -21.92
C THR A 170 -2.89 -4.32 -22.65
N ILE A 171 -3.24 -3.23 -21.97
CA ILE A 171 -3.19 -1.88 -22.54
C ILE A 171 -1.76 -1.50 -22.93
N SER A 172 -0.74 -2.01 -22.25
CA SER A 172 0.67 -1.75 -22.61
C SER A 172 1.02 -2.17 -24.05
N ALA A 173 0.30 -3.12 -24.63
CA ALA A 173 0.46 -3.53 -26.03
C ALA A 173 -0.30 -2.62 -27.01
N GLU A 174 -1.34 -1.92 -26.56
CA GLU A 174 -2.19 -1.03 -27.37
C GLU A 174 -1.67 0.42 -27.42
N VAL A 175 -0.81 0.81 -26.48
CA VAL A 175 -0.23 2.16 -26.40
C VAL A 175 0.82 2.38 -27.51
N ASP A 176 0.93 3.62 -27.99
CA ASP A 176 1.94 4.05 -28.97
C ASP A 176 3.35 3.54 -28.60
N VAL A 177 4.07 3.03 -29.60
CA VAL A 177 5.43 2.45 -29.46
C VAL A 177 6.40 3.37 -28.71
N LYS A 178 6.26 4.69 -28.84
CA LYS A 178 7.12 5.68 -28.16
C LYS A 178 6.90 5.71 -26.65
N LEU A 179 5.68 5.39 -26.20
CA LEU A 179 5.29 5.40 -24.78
C LEU A 179 5.34 4.00 -24.18
N GLN A 180 5.27 2.94 -25.00
CA GLN A 180 5.18 1.55 -24.56
C GLN A 180 6.25 1.14 -23.54
N VAL A 181 7.53 1.51 -23.76
CA VAL A 181 8.63 1.15 -22.84
C VAL A 181 8.42 1.78 -21.46
N ARG A 182 8.12 3.09 -21.42
CA ARG A 182 7.88 3.81 -20.16
C ARG A 182 6.61 3.33 -19.47
N PHE A 183 5.58 3.00 -20.26
CA PHE A 183 4.32 2.49 -19.75
C PHE A 183 4.51 1.14 -19.08
N ARG A 184 5.19 0.20 -19.76
CA ARG A 184 5.52 -1.11 -19.20
C ARG A 184 6.30 -1.02 -17.90
N GLN A 185 7.28 -0.10 -17.83
CA GLN A 185 8.00 0.15 -16.59
C GLN A 185 7.07 0.57 -15.44
N ARG A 186 6.04 1.40 -15.70
CA ARG A 186 5.03 1.74 -14.66
C ARG A 186 4.20 0.54 -14.25
N VAL A 187 3.81 -0.32 -15.21
CA VAL A 187 3.07 -1.56 -14.94
C VAL A 187 3.89 -2.51 -14.07
N ASP A 188 5.19 -2.67 -14.36
CA ASP A 188 6.11 -3.49 -13.56
C ASP A 188 6.28 -2.94 -12.14
N GLU A 189 6.33 -1.61 -11.97
CA GLU A 189 6.35 -0.99 -10.65
C GLU A 189 5.06 -1.25 -9.86
N PHE A 190 3.89 -1.14 -10.49
CA PHE A 190 2.62 -1.52 -9.86
C PHE A 190 2.61 -3.00 -9.48
N LYS A 191 3.09 -3.88 -10.36
CA LYS A 191 3.21 -5.32 -10.10
C LYS A 191 4.07 -5.60 -8.88
N ALA A 192 5.21 -4.92 -8.73
CA ALA A 192 6.08 -5.05 -7.56
C ALA A 192 5.44 -4.53 -6.25
N LEU A 193 4.45 -3.64 -6.33
CA LEU A 193 3.67 -3.17 -5.18
C LEU A 193 2.51 -4.12 -4.83
N ILE A 194 2.07 -4.94 -5.79
CA ILE A 194 0.97 -5.91 -5.65
C ILE A 194 1.48 -7.27 -5.20
N ASP A 195 2.57 -7.76 -5.79
CA ASP A 195 3.06 -9.13 -5.61
C ASP A 195 4.45 -9.19 -4.96
N GLY A 196 4.70 -10.28 -4.23
CA GLY A 196 6.01 -10.60 -3.64
C GLY A 196 6.24 -10.06 -2.23
N GLU A 197 7.43 -10.34 -1.70
CA GLU A 197 7.79 -10.08 -0.31
C GLU A 197 7.87 -8.61 0.06
N LYS A 198 8.01 -7.71 -0.92
CA LYS A 198 8.07 -6.25 -0.72
C LYS A 198 6.79 -5.54 -1.18
N SER A 199 5.69 -6.27 -1.27
CA SER A 199 4.39 -5.73 -1.68
C SER A 199 3.61 -5.11 -0.51
N ILE A 200 2.61 -4.29 -0.86
CA ILE A 200 1.66 -3.70 0.09
C ILE A 200 0.80 -4.78 0.75
N PRO A 201 0.19 -5.75 0.02
CA PRO A 201 -0.55 -6.84 0.65
C PRO A 201 0.29 -7.62 1.66
N LYS A 202 1.55 -7.91 1.34
CA LYS A 202 2.44 -8.62 2.27
C LYS A 202 2.71 -7.80 3.53
N ALA A 203 2.98 -6.50 3.40
CA ALA A 203 3.17 -5.63 4.56
C ALA A 203 1.92 -5.59 5.46
N ARG A 204 0.72 -5.54 4.87
CA ARG A 204 -0.53 -5.58 5.64
C ARG A 204 -0.75 -6.94 6.31
N GLN A 205 -0.45 -8.04 5.62
CA GLN A 205 -0.51 -9.38 6.21
C GLN A 205 0.41 -9.51 7.42
N ASP A 206 1.64 -9.03 7.32
CA ASP A 206 2.61 -9.04 8.41
C ASP A 206 2.10 -8.18 9.59
N GLU A 207 1.50 -7.02 9.31
CA GLU A 207 0.89 -6.16 10.33
C GLU A 207 -0.25 -6.86 11.09
N LEU A 208 -1.16 -7.50 10.35
CA LEU A 208 -2.28 -8.26 10.92
C LEU A 208 -1.79 -9.43 11.79
N ALA A 209 -0.72 -10.11 11.38
CA ALA A 209 -0.13 -11.19 12.16
C ALA A 209 0.45 -10.69 13.50
N VAL A 210 1.16 -9.55 13.48
CA VAL A 210 1.70 -8.92 14.70
C VAL A 210 0.57 -8.47 15.63
N LEU A 211 -0.51 -7.90 15.09
CA LEU A 211 -1.67 -7.49 15.89
C LEU A 211 -2.35 -8.70 16.57
N ALA A 212 -2.58 -9.78 15.83
CA ALA A 212 -3.17 -11.00 16.38
C ALA A 212 -2.32 -11.62 17.49
N GLN A 213 -0.98 -11.58 17.35
CA GLN A 213 -0.07 -12.03 18.42
C GLN A 213 -0.15 -11.13 19.65
N GLY A 214 -0.25 -9.81 19.46
CA GLY A 214 -0.39 -8.85 20.55
C GLY A 214 -1.69 -9.04 21.33
N GLU A 215 -2.82 -9.21 20.63
CA GLU A 215 -4.12 -9.50 21.24
C GLU A 215 -4.09 -10.78 22.08
N LYS A 216 -3.39 -11.82 21.60
CA LYS A 216 -3.22 -13.06 22.35
C LYS A 216 -2.43 -12.83 23.65
N LEU A 217 -1.29 -12.16 23.58
CA LEU A 217 -0.47 -11.88 24.78
C LEU A 217 -1.20 -10.98 25.78
N LEU A 218 -2.02 -10.04 25.31
CA LEU A 218 -2.83 -9.21 26.19
C LEU A 218 -3.94 -10.00 26.89
N GLY A 219 -4.49 -11.04 26.25
CA GLY A 219 -5.46 -11.93 26.88
C GLY A 219 -4.86 -12.97 27.84
N GLU A 220 -3.53 -13.15 27.83
CA GLU A 220 -2.78 -14.02 28.75
C GLU A 220 -2.34 -13.30 30.05
N ASN A 221 -2.50 -11.98 30.12
CA ASN A 221 -2.28 -11.15 31.32
C ASN A 221 -3.55 -11.00 32.15
#